data_AF-A0A2D7ZDG8-F1
#
_entry.id   AF-A0A2D7ZDG8-F1
#
_cell.length_a   1.000
_cell.length_b   1.000
_cell.length_c   1.000
_cell.angle_alpha   90.00
_cell.angle_beta   90.00
_cell.angle_gamma   90.00
#
_symmetry.space_group_name_H-M   'P 1'
#
loop_
_entity.id
_entity.type
_entity.pdbx_description
1 polymer ?
#
loop_
_entity_poly.entity_id
_entity_poly.type
_entity_poly.pdbx_seq_one_letter_code
_entity_poly.pdbx_strand_id
1 'polypeptide(L)' 'MSASEILNDYEAVLAYCCDKTMNGYEQALHYGRLSGYFDKNNKLTVMGHKVARLLEDDLAA' A
#
# COMPACT_ATOMS: atom_id res chain seq x y z
N MET A 1 -4.55 -4.83 15.80
CA MET A 1 -4.55 -3.67 14.89
C MET A 1 -5.85 -2.92 15.07
N SER A 2 -5.78 -1.61 15.31
CA SER A 2 -6.93 -0.73 15.32
C SER A 2 -7.36 -0.38 13.89
N ALA A 3 -8.57 0.16 13.73
CA ALA A 3 -9.02 0.65 12.42
C ALA A 3 -8.15 1.80 11.88
N SER A 4 -7.54 2.60 12.75
CA SER A 4 -6.63 3.68 12.35
C SER A 4 -5.31 3.16 11.81
N GLU A 5 -4.77 2.09 12.39
CA GLU A 5 -3.53 1.46 11.89
C GLU A 5 -3.73 0.84 10.50
N ILE A 6 -4.90 0.23 10.25
CA ILE A 6 -5.26 -0.33 8.94
C ILE A 6 -5.41 0.78 7.88
N LEU A 7 -6.00 1.91 8.25
CA LEU A 7 -6.14 3.07 7.36
C LEU A 7 -4.77 3.65 6.99
N ASN A 8 -3.89 3.81 7.98
CA ASN A 8 -2.52 4.29 7.76
C ASN A 8 -1.72 3.34 6.85
N ASP A 9 -1.83 2.02 7.07
CA ASP A 9 -1.16 1.04 6.21
C ASP A 9 -1.64 1.13 4.75
N TYR A 10 -2.95 1.32 4.57
CA TYR A 10 -3.53 1.45 3.23
C TYR A 10 -3.02 2.70 2.51
N GLU A 11 -3.01 3.84 3.20
CA GLU A 11 -2.53 5.11 2.64
C GLU A 11 -1.03 5.06 2.30
N ALA A 12 -0.20 4.47 3.17
CA ALA A 12 1.23 4.31 2.93
C ALA A 12 1.52 3.46 1.69
N VAL A 13 0.85 2.31 1.57
CA VAL A 13 1.02 1.41 0.43
C VAL A 13 0.49 2.03 -0.86
N LEU A 14 -0.64 2.76 -0.79
CA LEU A 14 -1.17 3.47 -1.95
C LEU A 14 -0.23 4.57 -2.42
N ALA A 15 0.34 5.37 -1.50
CA ALA A 15 1.33 6.39 -1.83
C ALA A 15 2.56 5.79 -2.51
N TYR A 16 3.10 4.69 -1.97
CA TYR A 16 4.18 3.95 -2.62
C TYR A 16 3.82 3.51 -4.05
N CYS A 17 2.61 2.96 -4.24
CA CYS A 17 2.17 2.55 -5.56
C CYS A 17 2.05 3.76 -6.52
N CYS A 18 1.56 4.90 -6.03
CA CYS A 18 1.51 6.15 -6.80
C CYS A 18 2.90 6.60 -7.25
N ASP A 19 3.90 6.57 -6.37
CA ASP A 19 5.27 6.93 -6.72
C ASP A 19 5.83 6.02 -7.83
N LYS A 20 5.51 4.72 -7.79
CA LYS A 20 5.91 3.75 -8.84
C LYS A 20 5.17 3.94 -10.16
N THR A 21 4.02 4.60 -10.16
CA THR A 21 3.17 4.77 -11.34
C THR A 21 2.99 6.21 -11.76
N MET A 22 3.95 7.09 -11.42
CA MET A 22 3.94 8.52 -11.78
C MET A 22 2.65 9.24 -11.33
N ASN A 23 2.15 8.91 -10.14
CA ASN A 23 0.97 9.47 -9.49
C ASN A 23 -0.38 9.19 -10.17
N GLY A 24 -0.47 8.21 -11.07
CA GLY A 24 -1.75 7.73 -11.59
C GLY A 24 -2.49 6.83 -10.59
N TYR A 25 -3.65 7.26 -10.07
CA TYR A 25 -4.39 6.50 -9.04
C TYR A 25 -4.86 5.12 -9.52
N GLU A 26 -5.46 5.04 -10.72
CA GLU A 26 -5.92 3.75 -11.27
C GLU A 26 -4.74 2.81 -11.57
N GLN A 27 -3.64 3.38 -12.07
CA GLN A 27 -2.39 2.66 -12.33
C GLN A 27 -1.78 2.16 -11.03
N ALA A 28 -1.81 2.96 -9.95
CA ALA A 28 -1.32 2.58 -8.63
C ALA A 28 -2.12 1.41 -8.05
N LEU A 29 -3.46 1.46 -8.14
CA LEU A 29 -4.30 0.34 -7.73
C LEU A 29 -4.04 -0.91 -8.57
N HIS A 30 -3.89 -0.77 -9.89
CA HIS A 30 -3.56 -1.88 -10.77
C HIS A 30 -2.21 -2.51 -10.42
N TYR A 31 -1.18 -1.68 -10.26
CA TYR A 31 0.15 -2.08 -9.83
C TYR A 31 0.13 -2.77 -8.47
N GLY A 32 -0.55 -2.19 -7.47
CA GLY A 32 -0.66 -2.78 -6.14
C GLY A 32 -1.40 -4.12 -6.14
N ARG A 33 -2.39 -4.33 -7.02
CA ARG A 33 -3.02 -5.65 -7.22
C ARG A 33 -2.08 -6.66 -7.85
N LEU A 34 -1.35 -6.27 -8.91
CA LEU A 34 -0.36 -7.16 -9.56
C LEU A 34 0.77 -7.56 -8.60
N SER A 35 1.19 -6.64 -7.73
CA SER A 35 2.21 -6.86 -6.69
C SER A 35 1.67 -7.61 -5.47
N GLY A 36 0.37 -7.89 -5.41
CA GLY A 36 -0.27 -8.62 -4.31
C GLY A 36 -0.53 -7.80 -3.04
N TYR A 37 -0.35 -6.49 -3.07
CA TYR A 37 -0.58 -5.59 -1.94
C TYR A 37 -2.06 -5.32 -1.70
N PHE A 38 -2.83 -5.24 -2.80
CA PHE A 38 -4.28 -5.11 -2.78
C PHE A 38 -4.97 -6.34 -3.34
N ASP A 39 -6.16 -6.67 -2.82
CA ASP A 39 -7.03 -7.69 -3.38
C ASP A 39 -7.83 -7.16 -4.58
N LYS A 40 -8.67 -8.02 -5.17
CA LYS A 40 -9.54 -7.65 -6.30
C LYS A 40 -10.54 -6.53 -6.00
N ASN A 41 -10.81 -6.24 -4.73
CA ASN A 41 -11.70 -5.19 -4.25
C ASN A 41 -10.93 -3.95 -3.77
N ASN A 42 -9.62 -3.87 -4.07
CA ASN A 42 -8.71 -2.83 -3.59
C ASN A 42 -8.60 -2.79 -2.06
N LYS A 43 -8.82 -3.90 -1.36
CA LYS A 43 -8.56 -3.98 0.09
C LYS A 43 -7.14 -4.41 0.33
N LEU A 44 -6.52 -3.90 1.40
CA LEU A 44 -5.17 -4.28 1.77
C LEU A 44 -5.10 -5.79 2.08
N THR A 45 -4.07 -6.46 1.57
CA THR A 45 -3.80 -7.87 1.89
C THR A 45 -2.83 -7.97 3.07
N VAL A 46 -2.62 -9.20 3.56
CA VAL A 46 -1.54 -9.48 4.52
C VAL A 46 -0.17 -9.05 3.98
N MET A 47 0.06 -9.14 2.67
CA MET A 47 1.31 -8.68 2.07
C MET A 47 1.38 -7.16 2.04
N GLY A 48 0.28 -6.47 1.72
CA GLY A 48 0.22 -5.01 1.78
C GLY A 48 0.55 -4.47 3.18
N HIS A 49 -0.01 -5.08 4.24
CA HIS A 49 0.34 -4.72 5.62
C HIS A 49 1.83 -4.89 5.94
N LYS A 50 2.48 -5.95 5.44
CA LYS A 50 3.92 -6.15 5.63
C LYS A 50 4.74 -5.07 4.91
N VAL A 51 4.34 -4.71 3.69
CA VAL A 51 4.99 -3.64 2.93
C VAL A 51 4.85 -2.29 3.64
N ALA A 52 3.66 -1.97 4.16
CA ALA A 52 3.45 -0.74 4.93
C ALA A 52 4.48 -0.60 6.08
N ARG A 53 4.74 -1.69 6.82
CA ARG A 53 5.72 -1.68 7.92
C ARG A 53 7.15 -1.49 7.45
N LEU A 54 7.53 -2.11 6.33
CA LEU A 54 8.86 -1.90 5.74
C LEU A 54 9.05 -0.44 5.29
N LEU A 55 8.01 0.18 4.73
CA LEU A 55 8.05 1.59 4.32
C LEU A 55 8.17 2.54 5.52
N GLU A 56 7.52 2.23 6.64
CA GLU A 56 7.67 2.98 7.89
C GLU A 56 9.08 2.84 8.46
N ASP A 57 9.65 1.63 8.45
CA ASP A 57 11.01 1.38 8.92
C ASP A 57 12.07 2.08 8.05
N ASP A 58 11.89 2.07 6.72
CA ASP A 58 12.77 2.77 5.76
C ASP A 58 12.72 4.29 5.95
N LEU A 59 11.58 4.86 6.36
CA LEU A 59 11.42 6.28 6.64
C LEU A 59 12.03 6.69 8.00
N ALA A 60 12.17 5.74 8.92
CA ALA A 60 12.72 5.95 10.25
C ALA A 60 14.24 5.76 10.35
N ALA A 61 14.90 5.27 9.30
CA ALA A 61 16.34 5.04 9.20
C ALA A 61 17.12 6.26 8.64
#